data_AF-A0A093ZRN4-F1
#
_entry.id   AF-A0A093ZRN4-F1
#
_cell.length_a   1.000
_cell.length_b   1.000
_cell.length_c   1.000
_cell.angle_alpha   90.00
_cell.angle_beta   90.00
_cell.angle_gamma   90.00
#
_symmetry.space_group_name_H-M   'P 1'
#
loop_
_entity.id
_entity.type
_entity.pdbx_description
1 polymer ?
#
loop_
_entity_poly.entity_id
_entity_poly.type
_entity_poly.pdbx_seq_one_letter_code
_entity_poly.pdbx_strand_id
1 'polypeptide(L)'
;MADHLCVLVHGLWGNPAHLKNVAKVLREKYQEDELHILVSKRNSGSFTYDGIELGGQRVCHEIEEELKSLSESGQTVKKLSMVGYSLGGLVARYTAGLLESRGFFDDIEAINFTTIATPHLGVRSPNRAVISQIFNVLGPQMLSMSGTQLFMVDNFRESGRPILEVMADPNSIFITGLRRFKKHSLYANITNDRTAPFYTTGISKIDPFVDLKAVNLEYLDGYEDIILDPTRLFSRKEQPILTLYSKIKLNLSYFFRNLHIFALLTLVIPIGTLAFITYAGIQTIRSSSRIRLHESGLAGIDPSSYRTPFLTDIREAVEDAYGNLNNARSQEYLSSTAGSSEDESSASGRPLLGNATAEMPSRLSTKASTSGCSSTDASPKETPTLALTAEQFTMIRNLDSIGWRKYFVHIHKLRHSHAAIIVRRDSEDYNEGYVVLRHFLDEFLMK
;
A
#
# COMPACT_ATOMS: atom_id res chain seq x y z
N MET A 1 -32.07 -17.37 -6.62
CA MET A 1 -30.79 -17.85 -6.06
C MET A 1 -29.73 -16.85 -6.48
N ALA A 2 -28.88 -16.41 -5.55
CA ALA A 2 -27.96 -15.31 -5.80
C ALA A 2 -26.92 -15.69 -6.86
N ASP A 3 -26.81 -14.88 -7.91
CA ASP A 3 -25.81 -15.07 -8.97
C ASP A 3 -24.55 -14.22 -8.74
N HIS A 4 -24.48 -13.50 -7.61
CA HIS A 4 -23.41 -12.55 -7.29
C HIS A 4 -22.76 -12.90 -5.96
N LEU A 5 -21.45 -13.12 -5.99
CA LEU A 5 -20.60 -13.30 -4.82
C LEU A 5 -19.88 -11.99 -4.46
N CYS A 6 -20.03 -11.51 -3.22
CA CYS A 6 -19.23 -10.44 -2.65
C CYS A 6 -18.28 -10.99 -1.58
N VAL A 7 -16.97 -10.82 -1.80
CA VAL A 7 -15.92 -11.28 -0.90
C VAL A 7 -15.39 -10.13 -0.06
N LEU A 8 -15.49 -10.23 1.26
CA LEU A 8 -15.01 -9.25 2.21
C LEU A 8 -13.70 -9.72 2.86
N VAL A 9 -12.61 -8.95 2.70
CA VAL A 9 -11.26 -9.34 3.14
C VAL A 9 -10.75 -8.40 4.25
N HIS A 10 -10.50 -8.95 5.44
CA HIS A 10 -10.10 -8.18 6.61
C HIS A 10 -8.61 -7.83 6.65
N GLY A 11 -8.26 -6.83 7.47
CA GLY A 11 -6.89 -6.33 7.63
C GLY A 11 -6.01 -7.11 8.62
N LEU A 12 -4.82 -6.58 8.86
CA LEU A 12 -3.82 -7.08 9.81
C LEU A 12 -4.40 -7.18 11.23
N TRP A 13 -4.06 -8.25 11.95
CA TRP A 13 -4.64 -8.60 13.26
C TRP A 13 -6.16 -8.72 13.27
N GLY A 14 -6.76 -8.85 12.07
CA GLY A 14 -8.19 -8.92 11.88
C GLY A 14 -8.76 -10.32 11.96
N ASN A 15 -10.09 -10.37 11.89
CA ASN A 15 -10.91 -11.56 11.73
C ASN A 15 -12.24 -11.12 11.07
N PRO A 16 -13.11 -12.05 10.65
CA PRO A 16 -14.39 -11.72 10.02
C PRO A 16 -15.26 -10.71 10.78
N ALA A 17 -15.23 -10.71 12.11
CA ALA A 17 -16.05 -9.80 12.92
C ALA A 17 -15.69 -8.32 12.71
N HIS A 18 -14.46 -8.01 12.26
CA HIS A 18 -14.10 -6.62 11.94
C HIS A 18 -14.91 -6.06 10.77
N LEU A 19 -15.40 -6.91 9.86
CA LEU A 19 -16.22 -6.51 8.72
C LEU A 19 -17.70 -6.80 8.93
N LYS A 20 -18.11 -7.13 10.17
CA LYS A 20 -19.51 -7.40 10.52
C LYS A 20 -20.44 -6.30 10.05
N ASN A 21 -20.09 -5.04 10.28
CA ASN A 21 -20.95 -3.91 9.89
C ASN A 21 -20.97 -3.67 8.38
N VAL A 22 -19.86 -3.93 7.68
CA VAL A 22 -19.83 -3.91 6.21
C VAL A 22 -20.76 -4.98 5.64
N ALA A 23 -20.70 -6.21 6.17
CA ALA A 23 -21.60 -7.30 5.78
C ALA A 23 -23.06 -6.97 6.14
N LYS A 24 -23.30 -6.37 7.31
CA LYS A 24 -24.62 -5.99 7.78
C LYS A 24 -25.29 -5.00 6.83
N VAL A 25 -24.62 -3.91 6.47
CA VAL A 25 -25.21 -2.89 5.58
C VAL A 25 -25.47 -3.46 4.18
N LEU A 26 -24.59 -4.36 3.68
CA LEU A 26 -24.83 -5.07 2.41
C LEU A 26 -26.08 -5.93 2.47
N ARG A 27 -26.27 -6.66 3.59
CA ARG A 27 -27.44 -7.52 3.80
C ARG A 27 -28.73 -6.72 4.05
N GLU A 28 -28.63 -5.52 4.61
CA GLU A 28 -29.77 -4.59 4.76
C GLU A 28 -30.25 -4.08 3.39
N LYS A 29 -29.36 -3.94 2.40
CA LYS A 29 -29.70 -3.48 1.03
C LYS A 29 -30.02 -4.64 0.06
N TYR A 30 -29.35 -5.78 0.19
CA TYR A 30 -29.44 -6.91 -0.73
C TYR A 30 -29.77 -8.22 0.01
N GLN A 31 -30.85 -8.88 -0.41
CA GLN A 31 -31.31 -10.12 0.20
C GLN A 31 -30.36 -11.31 -0.08
N GLU A 32 -30.50 -12.40 0.68
CA GLU A 32 -29.63 -13.59 0.55
C GLU A 32 -29.74 -14.26 -0.82
N ASP A 33 -30.88 -14.14 -1.49
CA ASP A 33 -31.14 -14.64 -2.82
C ASP A 33 -30.68 -13.71 -3.95
N GLU A 34 -30.22 -12.50 -3.62
CA GLU A 34 -29.64 -11.52 -4.55
C GLU A 34 -28.10 -11.47 -4.46
N LEU A 35 -27.55 -11.49 -3.24
CA LEU A 35 -26.12 -11.33 -2.97
C LEU A 35 -25.61 -12.37 -1.97
N HIS A 36 -24.69 -13.22 -2.40
CA HIS A 36 -23.92 -14.09 -1.51
C HIS A 36 -22.74 -13.31 -0.92
N ILE A 37 -22.55 -13.35 0.41
CA ILE A 37 -21.49 -12.61 1.09
C ILE A 37 -20.53 -13.61 1.73
N LEU A 38 -19.29 -13.65 1.24
CA LEU A 38 -18.21 -14.44 1.83
C LEU A 38 -17.28 -13.52 2.62
N VAL A 39 -17.24 -13.67 3.94
CA VAL A 39 -16.28 -12.95 4.79
C VAL A 39 -15.06 -13.83 5.04
N SER A 40 -13.92 -13.45 4.48
CA SER A 40 -12.71 -14.28 4.50
C SER A 40 -12.28 -14.61 5.92
N LYS A 41 -11.99 -15.89 6.21
CA LYS A 41 -11.67 -16.36 7.57
C LYS A 41 -10.27 -16.95 7.73
N ARG A 42 -9.65 -17.49 6.67
CA ARG A 42 -8.37 -18.23 6.77
C ARG A 42 -7.17 -17.36 7.13
N ASN A 43 -7.28 -16.05 6.98
CA ASN A 43 -6.23 -15.12 7.39
C ASN A 43 -6.41 -14.58 8.81
N SER A 44 -7.37 -15.06 9.60
CA SER A 44 -7.68 -14.50 10.92
C SER A 44 -6.50 -14.52 11.90
N GLY A 45 -6.38 -13.47 12.72
CA GLY A 45 -5.45 -13.41 13.85
C GLY A 45 -3.99 -13.49 13.42
N SER A 46 -3.25 -14.47 13.95
CA SER A 46 -1.81 -14.64 13.70
C SER A 46 -1.48 -15.02 12.27
N PHE A 47 -2.43 -15.53 11.49
CA PHE A 47 -2.24 -15.84 10.07
C PHE A 47 -2.07 -14.58 9.22
N THR A 48 -2.49 -13.41 9.72
CA THR A 48 -2.22 -12.12 9.06
C THR A 48 -0.73 -11.74 9.03
N TYR A 49 0.14 -12.43 9.77
CA TYR A 49 1.61 -12.22 9.74
C TYR A 49 2.29 -12.93 8.57
N ASP A 50 1.56 -13.74 7.81
CA ASP A 50 2.10 -14.62 6.77
C ASP A 50 2.34 -13.91 5.43
N GLY A 51 2.01 -12.63 5.35
CA GLY A 51 2.18 -11.83 4.14
C GLY A 51 0.98 -11.85 3.18
N ILE A 52 1.08 -10.97 2.20
CA ILE A 52 0.11 -10.71 1.13
C ILE A 52 0.01 -11.91 0.18
N GLU A 53 1.13 -12.53 -0.19
CA GLU A 53 1.14 -13.68 -1.11
C GLU A 53 0.36 -14.87 -0.53
N LEU A 54 0.79 -15.38 0.62
CA LEU A 54 0.13 -16.51 1.26
C LEU A 54 -1.30 -16.15 1.69
N GLY A 55 -1.51 -14.90 2.13
CA GLY A 55 -2.84 -14.39 2.39
C GLY A 55 -3.75 -14.43 1.17
N GLY A 56 -3.24 -14.02 0.01
CA GLY A 56 -3.99 -13.97 -1.25
C GLY A 56 -4.32 -15.35 -1.79
N GLN A 57 -3.40 -16.31 -1.66
CA GLN A 57 -3.63 -17.72 -2.01
C GLN A 57 -4.72 -18.35 -1.14
N ARG A 58 -4.73 -18.07 0.16
CA ARG A 58 -5.78 -18.53 1.06
C ARG A 58 -7.15 -17.97 0.70
N VAL A 59 -7.24 -16.67 0.41
CA VAL A 59 -8.52 -16.05 0.00
C VAL A 59 -8.96 -16.58 -1.36
N CYS A 60 -8.04 -16.76 -2.30
CA CYS A 60 -8.34 -17.38 -3.60
C CYS A 60 -8.98 -18.75 -3.38
N HIS A 61 -8.34 -19.60 -2.58
CA HIS A 61 -8.84 -20.93 -2.28
C HIS A 61 -10.19 -20.92 -1.52
N GLU A 62 -10.43 -19.96 -0.60
CA GLU A 62 -11.76 -19.79 0.02
C GLU A 62 -12.83 -19.48 -1.02
N ILE A 63 -12.52 -18.65 -2.02
CA ILE A 63 -13.45 -18.35 -3.11
C ILE A 63 -13.75 -19.60 -3.94
N GLU A 64 -12.74 -20.40 -4.26
CA GLU A 64 -12.92 -21.65 -5.01
C GLU A 64 -13.80 -22.65 -4.27
N GLU A 65 -13.56 -22.85 -2.97
CA GLU A 65 -14.39 -23.73 -2.13
C GLU A 65 -15.83 -23.24 -2.03
N GLU A 66 -16.03 -21.93 -1.86
CA GLU A 66 -17.36 -21.34 -1.77
C GLU A 66 -18.13 -21.51 -3.08
N LEU A 67 -17.49 -21.21 -4.22
CA LEU A 67 -18.09 -21.38 -5.54
C LEU A 67 -18.45 -22.84 -5.83
N LYS A 68 -17.58 -23.78 -5.43
CA LYS A 68 -17.85 -25.22 -5.54
C LYS A 68 -19.05 -25.62 -4.67
N SER A 69 -19.07 -25.20 -3.42
CA SER A 69 -20.17 -25.51 -2.49
C SER A 69 -21.51 -24.96 -2.98
N LEU A 70 -21.52 -23.73 -3.53
CA LEU A 70 -22.71 -23.14 -4.12
C LEU A 70 -23.16 -23.93 -5.36
N SER A 71 -22.23 -24.31 -6.23
CA SER A 71 -22.54 -25.13 -7.41
C SER A 71 -23.14 -26.49 -7.04
N GLU A 72 -22.60 -27.15 -6.01
CA GLU A 72 -23.13 -28.43 -5.50
C GLU A 72 -24.54 -28.29 -4.92
N SER A 73 -24.88 -27.11 -4.39
CA SER A 73 -26.24 -26.77 -3.94
C SER A 73 -27.20 -26.34 -5.07
N GLY A 74 -26.73 -26.36 -6.33
CA GLY A 74 -27.52 -25.97 -7.51
C GLY A 74 -27.51 -24.47 -7.82
N GLN A 75 -26.65 -23.68 -7.17
CA GLN A 75 -26.53 -22.24 -7.36
C GLN A 75 -25.30 -21.91 -8.21
N THR A 76 -25.50 -21.20 -9.32
CA THR A 76 -24.41 -20.76 -10.21
C THR A 76 -24.11 -19.28 -9.99
N VAL A 77 -22.92 -18.98 -9.51
CA VAL A 77 -22.41 -17.60 -9.41
C VAL A 77 -21.88 -17.15 -10.76
N LYS A 78 -22.31 -15.98 -11.22
CA LYS A 78 -21.93 -15.35 -12.49
C LYS A 78 -21.20 -14.02 -12.30
N LYS A 79 -21.25 -13.45 -11.10
CA LYS A 79 -20.65 -12.14 -10.78
C LYS A 79 -19.81 -12.21 -9.52
N LEU A 80 -18.68 -11.50 -9.52
CA LEU A 80 -17.79 -11.36 -8.37
C LEU A 80 -17.60 -9.89 -7.99
N SER A 81 -17.60 -9.61 -6.69
CA SER A 81 -17.13 -8.34 -6.14
C SER A 81 -16.21 -8.59 -4.97
N MET A 82 -15.21 -7.73 -4.80
CA MET A 82 -14.24 -7.82 -3.72
C MET A 82 -14.17 -6.50 -2.97
N VAL A 83 -14.22 -6.58 -1.64
CA VAL A 83 -14.06 -5.44 -0.74
C VAL A 83 -12.95 -5.76 0.24
N GLY A 84 -11.87 -5.01 0.20
CA GLY A 84 -10.73 -5.19 1.08
C GLY A 84 -10.54 -4.03 2.04
N TYR A 85 -10.31 -4.33 3.31
CA TYR A 85 -10.03 -3.33 4.34
C TYR A 85 -8.57 -3.41 4.79
N SER A 86 -7.86 -2.27 4.80
CA SER A 86 -6.47 -2.19 5.24
C SER A 86 -5.59 -3.18 4.47
N LEU A 87 -4.76 -4.00 5.14
CA LEU A 87 -4.00 -5.10 4.53
C LEU A 87 -4.86 -6.01 3.65
N GLY A 88 -6.15 -6.20 3.98
CA GLY A 88 -7.08 -7.03 3.23
C GLY A 88 -7.31 -6.55 1.79
N GLY A 89 -7.18 -5.25 1.51
CA GLY A 89 -7.22 -4.74 0.13
C GLY A 89 -5.98 -5.09 -0.69
N LEU A 90 -4.81 -5.23 -0.04
CA LEU A 90 -3.61 -5.73 -0.71
C LEU A 90 -3.74 -7.23 -0.98
N VAL A 91 -4.22 -8.00 0.01
CA VAL A 91 -4.55 -9.42 -0.16
C VAL A 91 -5.55 -9.61 -1.30
N ALA A 92 -6.62 -8.81 -1.34
CA ALA A 92 -7.63 -8.86 -2.41
C ALA A 92 -7.04 -8.56 -3.79
N ARG A 93 -6.10 -7.60 -3.91
CA ARG A 93 -5.41 -7.31 -5.18
C ARG A 93 -4.58 -8.50 -5.64
N TYR A 94 -3.91 -9.18 -4.70
CA TYR A 94 -3.13 -10.38 -5.02
C TYR A 94 -4.06 -11.50 -5.50
N THR A 95 -5.15 -11.75 -4.76
CA THR A 95 -6.18 -12.73 -5.12
C THR A 95 -6.80 -12.45 -6.49
N ALA A 96 -7.10 -11.19 -6.83
CA ALA A 96 -7.62 -10.84 -8.15
C ALA A 96 -6.66 -11.27 -9.28
N GLY A 97 -5.35 -11.12 -9.10
CA GLY A 97 -4.36 -11.60 -10.06
C GLY A 97 -4.33 -13.13 -10.17
N LEU A 98 -4.49 -13.84 -9.04
CA LEU A 98 -4.58 -15.31 -9.05
C LEU A 98 -5.82 -15.79 -9.80
N LEU A 99 -6.99 -15.17 -9.54
CA LEU A 99 -8.23 -15.51 -10.21
C LEU A 99 -8.12 -15.31 -11.73
N GLU A 100 -7.53 -14.19 -12.17
CA GLU A 100 -7.25 -13.94 -13.59
C GLU A 100 -6.34 -15.03 -14.19
N SER A 101 -5.24 -15.35 -13.52
CA SER A 101 -4.29 -16.36 -14.02
C SER A 101 -4.90 -17.76 -14.15
N ARG A 102 -6.03 -18.01 -13.48
CA ARG A 102 -6.78 -19.27 -13.48
C ARG A 102 -8.00 -19.24 -14.40
N GLY A 103 -8.21 -18.16 -15.16
CA GLY A 103 -9.32 -18.01 -16.09
C GLY A 103 -10.69 -17.80 -15.42
N PHE A 104 -10.74 -17.48 -14.12
CA PHE A 104 -12.03 -17.31 -13.43
C PHE A 104 -12.88 -16.21 -14.06
N PHE A 105 -12.23 -15.16 -14.55
CA PHE A 105 -12.93 -14.02 -15.12
C PHE A 105 -13.46 -14.24 -16.54
N ASP A 106 -13.23 -15.42 -17.13
CA ASP A 106 -13.81 -15.80 -18.43
C ASP A 106 -15.27 -16.25 -18.28
N ASP A 107 -15.61 -16.88 -17.16
CA ASP A 107 -16.96 -17.34 -16.83
C ASP A 107 -17.68 -16.43 -15.82
N ILE A 108 -16.92 -15.71 -14.98
CA ILE A 108 -17.44 -14.85 -13.92
C ILE A 108 -17.12 -13.39 -14.21
N GLU A 109 -18.17 -12.57 -14.24
CA GLU A 109 -18.03 -11.14 -14.44
C GLU A 109 -17.56 -10.43 -13.17
N ALA A 110 -16.41 -9.75 -13.23
CA ALA A 110 -15.89 -8.96 -12.13
C ALA A 110 -16.57 -7.58 -12.09
N ILE A 111 -17.32 -7.29 -11.02
CA ILE A 111 -18.17 -6.10 -10.92
C ILE A 111 -17.47 -4.98 -10.12
N ASN A 112 -17.35 -5.13 -8.80
CA ASN A 112 -16.76 -4.12 -7.92
C ASN A 112 -15.45 -4.57 -7.31
N PHE A 113 -14.44 -3.71 -7.35
CA PHE A 113 -13.25 -3.82 -6.53
C PHE A 113 -13.15 -2.58 -5.64
N THR A 114 -13.44 -2.75 -4.35
CA THR A 114 -13.43 -1.65 -3.38
C THR A 114 -12.34 -1.83 -2.34
N THR A 115 -11.58 -0.78 -2.06
CA THR A 115 -10.61 -0.75 -0.96
C THR A 115 -10.98 0.30 0.07
N ILE A 116 -10.82 -0.01 1.35
CA ILE A 116 -11.10 0.90 2.45
C ILE A 116 -9.86 0.98 3.35
N ALA A 117 -9.27 2.17 3.46
CA ALA A 117 -8.05 2.43 4.21
C ALA A 117 -6.88 1.48 3.87
N THR A 118 -6.79 1.04 2.61
CA THR A 118 -5.76 0.10 2.13
C THR A 118 -4.46 0.82 1.76
N PRO A 119 -3.31 0.48 2.36
CA PRO A 119 -2.04 1.16 2.07
C PRO A 119 -1.44 0.69 0.73
N HIS A 120 -1.96 1.18 -0.39
CA HIS A 120 -1.56 0.75 -1.74
C HIS A 120 -0.08 0.99 -2.07
N LEU A 121 0.55 1.98 -1.43
CA LEU A 121 1.96 2.37 -1.60
C LEU A 121 2.85 1.93 -0.42
N GLY A 122 2.36 0.99 0.40
CA GLY A 122 2.99 0.60 1.66
C GLY A 122 2.74 1.58 2.79
N VAL A 123 3.39 1.37 3.94
CA VAL A 123 3.22 2.18 5.15
C VAL A 123 4.45 3.00 5.53
N ARG A 124 5.50 2.97 4.69
CA ARG A 124 6.72 3.72 4.92
C ARG A 124 6.42 5.21 4.92
N SER A 125 6.65 5.85 6.06
CA SER A 125 6.41 7.29 6.23
C SER A 125 7.55 8.10 5.59
N PRO A 126 7.26 9.08 4.71
CA PRO A 126 8.27 10.01 4.19
C PRO A 126 8.66 11.08 5.22
N ASN A 127 7.94 11.18 6.35
CA ASN A 127 8.23 12.15 7.41
C ASN A 127 9.54 11.81 8.14
N ARG A 128 10.38 12.82 8.37
CA ARG A 128 11.66 12.74 9.10
C ARG A 128 11.52 12.78 10.63
N ALA A 129 10.30 12.77 11.16
CA ALA A 129 10.08 12.70 12.60
C ALA A 129 10.73 11.45 13.20
N VAL A 130 11.36 11.57 14.37
CA VAL A 130 12.11 10.48 15.02
C VAL A 130 11.24 9.23 15.25
N ILE A 131 9.97 9.41 15.63
CA ILE A 131 9.03 8.29 15.81
C ILE A 131 8.75 7.58 14.47
N SER A 132 8.62 8.33 13.37
CA SER A 132 8.46 7.76 12.03
C SER A 132 9.71 6.99 11.59
N GLN A 133 10.90 7.46 11.96
CA GLN A 133 12.15 6.74 11.68
C GLN A 133 12.24 5.44 12.48
N ILE A 134 11.90 5.45 13.78
CA ILE A 134 11.86 4.25 14.62
C ILE A 134 10.84 3.24 14.06
N PHE A 135 9.66 3.71 13.68
CA PHE A 135 8.62 2.87 13.08
C PHE A 135 9.06 2.27 11.74
N ASN A 136 9.74 3.04 10.89
CA ASN A 136 10.28 2.55 9.62
C ASN A 136 11.38 1.48 9.79
N VAL A 137 12.13 1.51 10.90
CA VAL A 137 13.19 0.53 11.18
C VAL A 137 12.64 -0.73 11.86
N LEU A 138 11.77 -0.57 12.86
CA LEU A 138 11.29 -1.70 13.66
C LEU A 138 10.01 -2.35 13.11
N GLY A 139 9.19 -1.60 12.37
CA GLY A 139 7.93 -2.06 11.80
C GLY A 139 8.04 -3.31 10.92
N PRO A 140 9.02 -3.41 9.98
CA PRO A 140 9.20 -4.60 9.16
C PRO A 140 9.40 -5.88 9.99
N GLN A 141 10.19 -5.79 11.06
CA GLN A 141 10.56 -6.94 11.90
C GLN A 141 9.43 -7.31 12.87
N MET A 142 8.67 -6.32 13.34
CA MET A 142 7.60 -6.52 14.32
C MET A 142 6.34 -7.17 13.73
N LEU A 143 6.16 -7.11 12.41
CA LEU A 143 4.98 -7.61 11.70
C LEU A 143 5.30 -8.82 10.79
N SER A 144 6.47 -9.45 10.96
CA SER A 144 6.91 -10.60 10.16
C SER A 144 6.82 -10.31 8.64
N MET A 145 6.40 -11.28 7.82
CA MET A 145 6.35 -11.14 6.36
C MET A 145 5.38 -10.04 5.89
N SER A 146 4.26 -9.85 6.58
CA SER A 146 3.38 -8.71 6.29
C SER A 146 4.06 -7.38 6.57
N GLY A 147 4.93 -7.32 7.58
CA GLY A 147 5.78 -6.17 7.86
C GLY A 147 6.75 -5.88 6.73
N THR A 148 7.56 -6.87 6.34
CA THR A 148 8.56 -6.67 5.28
C THR A 148 7.91 -6.19 3.98
N GLN A 149 6.75 -6.74 3.63
CA GLN A 149 5.98 -6.37 2.44
C GLN A 149 5.32 -4.99 2.54
N LEU A 150 4.69 -4.65 3.68
CA LEU A 150 4.07 -3.33 3.87
C LEU A 150 5.10 -2.19 3.87
N PHE A 151 6.32 -2.47 4.31
CA PHE A 151 7.42 -1.50 4.29
C PHE A 151 8.26 -1.55 3.01
N MET A 152 7.92 -2.44 2.07
CA MET A 152 8.60 -2.62 0.79
C MET A 152 10.10 -2.93 0.95
N VAL A 153 10.44 -3.80 1.90
CA VAL A 153 11.82 -4.29 2.13
C VAL A 153 11.97 -5.78 1.83
N ASP A 154 10.92 -6.40 1.29
CA ASP A 154 10.93 -7.77 0.81
C ASP A 154 11.55 -7.87 -0.61
N ASN A 155 11.94 -9.08 -0.98
CA ASN A 155 12.31 -9.44 -2.34
C ASN A 155 11.34 -10.52 -2.83
N PHE A 156 10.35 -10.11 -3.61
CA PHE A 156 9.28 -11.02 -4.03
C PHE A 156 9.80 -12.00 -5.08
N ARG A 157 9.80 -13.29 -4.72
CA ARG A 157 10.28 -14.41 -5.57
C ARG A 157 11.63 -14.16 -6.23
N GLU A 158 12.55 -13.56 -5.48
CA GLU A 158 13.92 -13.28 -5.94
C GLU A 158 14.02 -12.32 -7.14
N SER A 159 12.93 -11.63 -7.51
CA SER A 159 12.87 -10.67 -8.62
C SER A 159 13.69 -9.39 -8.43
N GLY A 160 14.26 -9.20 -7.24
CA GLY A 160 14.92 -7.94 -6.83
C GLY A 160 13.94 -6.82 -6.49
N ARG A 161 12.62 -7.08 -6.52
CA ARG A 161 11.55 -6.07 -6.35
C ARG A 161 10.62 -6.43 -5.19
N PRO A 162 10.14 -5.44 -4.41
CA PRO A 162 9.11 -5.66 -3.39
C PRO A 162 7.77 -6.09 -4.00
N ILE A 163 6.99 -6.93 -3.30
CA ILE A 163 5.71 -7.45 -3.81
C ILE A 163 4.73 -6.34 -4.20
N LEU A 164 4.70 -5.23 -3.47
CA LEU A 164 3.78 -4.12 -3.76
C LEU A 164 4.09 -3.45 -5.09
N GLU A 165 5.39 -3.37 -5.44
CA GLU A 165 5.84 -2.84 -6.72
C GLU A 165 5.44 -3.79 -7.85
N VAL A 166 5.69 -5.09 -7.68
CA VAL A 166 5.31 -6.13 -8.66
C VAL A 166 3.80 -6.14 -8.88
N MET A 167 3.00 -6.03 -7.82
CA MET A 167 1.54 -5.95 -7.89
C MET A 167 1.00 -4.65 -8.51
N ALA A 168 1.86 -3.65 -8.69
CA ALA A 168 1.54 -2.40 -9.39
C ALA A 168 2.16 -2.37 -10.80
N ASP A 169 2.86 -3.42 -11.22
CA ASP A 169 3.45 -3.49 -12.56
C ASP A 169 2.33 -3.68 -13.61
N PRO A 170 2.24 -2.83 -14.66
CA PRO A 170 1.18 -2.92 -15.66
C PRO A 170 1.12 -4.24 -16.42
N ASN A 171 2.24 -4.97 -16.46
CA ASN A 171 2.38 -6.26 -17.13
C ASN A 171 2.15 -7.45 -16.17
N SER A 172 1.92 -7.19 -14.89
CA SER A 172 1.64 -8.25 -13.91
C SER A 172 0.21 -8.78 -14.04
N ILE A 173 0.02 -10.05 -13.71
CA ILE A 173 -1.30 -10.67 -13.56
C ILE A 173 -2.17 -9.90 -12.56
N PHE A 174 -1.56 -9.23 -11.57
CA PHE A 174 -2.27 -8.50 -10.53
C PHE A 174 -2.97 -7.28 -11.09
N ILE A 175 -2.29 -6.53 -11.98
CA ILE A 175 -2.91 -5.40 -12.67
C ILE A 175 -3.90 -5.91 -13.73
N THR A 176 -3.58 -6.97 -14.48
CA THR A 176 -4.50 -7.56 -15.45
C THR A 176 -5.81 -8.01 -14.80
N GLY A 177 -5.74 -8.77 -13.71
CA GLY A 177 -6.92 -9.22 -12.96
C GLY A 177 -7.66 -8.08 -12.28
N LEU A 178 -6.95 -7.07 -11.78
CA LEU A 178 -7.60 -5.87 -11.25
C LEU A 178 -8.40 -5.15 -12.34
N ARG A 179 -7.87 -5.02 -13.57
CA ARG A 179 -8.58 -4.38 -14.70
C ARG A 179 -9.85 -5.11 -15.14
N ARG A 180 -10.04 -6.38 -14.77
CA ARG A 180 -11.28 -7.12 -15.08
C ARG A 180 -12.50 -6.54 -14.38
N PHE A 181 -12.32 -5.92 -13.21
CA PHE A 181 -13.43 -5.34 -12.46
C PHE A 181 -13.98 -4.10 -13.18
N LYS A 182 -15.30 -4.03 -13.38
CA LYS A 182 -15.96 -2.87 -14.01
C LYS A 182 -15.77 -1.55 -13.24
N LYS A 183 -15.72 -1.64 -11.91
CA LYS A 183 -15.65 -0.49 -11.03
C LYS A 183 -14.58 -0.65 -9.96
N HIS A 184 -13.70 0.34 -9.88
CA HIS A 184 -12.69 0.47 -8.83
C HIS A 184 -13.03 1.65 -7.95
N SER A 185 -13.10 1.43 -6.64
CA SER A 185 -13.37 2.49 -5.67
C SER A 185 -12.42 2.37 -4.50
N LEU A 186 -11.91 3.50 -4.01
CA LEU A 186 -11.10 3.53 -2.80
C LEU A 186 -11.64 4.57 -1.82
N TYR A 187 -11.53 4.27 -0.53
CA TYR A 187 -11.89 5.14 0.56
C TYR A 187 -10.66 5.42 1.42
N ALA A 188 -10.26 6.68 1.51
CA ALA A 188 -9.05 7.12 2.20
C ALA A 188 -9.38 8.13 3.29
N ASN A 189 -8.97 7.85 4.53
CA ASN A 189 -9.09 8.82 5.62
C ASN A 189 -8.12 10.00 5.39
N ILE A 190 -8.63 11.22 5.45
CA ILE A 190 -7.80 12.43 5.31
C ILE A 190 -7.12 12.84 6.62
N THR A 191 -7.64 12.38 7.76
CA THR A 191 -7.08 12.67 9.09
C THR A 191 -7.08 11.44 9.98
N ASN A 192 -6.23 11.48 11.01
CA ASN A 192 -6.22 10.57 12.15
C ASN A 192 -5.99 9.07 11.84
N ASP A 193 -5.65 8.72 10.60
CA ASP A 193 -5.26 7.37 10.24
C ASP A 193 -3.75 7.20 10.42
N ARG A 194 -3.36 6.73 11.61
CA ARG A 194 -1.95 6.48 11.97
C ARG A 194 -1.43 5.14 11.46
N THR A 195 -2.31 4.27 10.97
CA THR A 195 -1.97 2.92 10.51
C THR A 195 -1.67 2.94 9.01
N ALA A 196 -2.50 3.64 8.23
CA ALA A 196 -2.38 3.76 6.79
C ALA A 196 -2.60 5.23 6.40
N PRO A 197 -1.52 6.03 6.28
CA PRO A 197 -1.62 7.45 5.96
C PRO A 197 -2.39 7.75 4.66
N PHE A 198 -2.89 8.98 4.54
CA PHE A 198 -3.69 9.41 3.39
C PHE A 198 -3.01 9.15 2.04
N TYR A 199 -1.75 9.55 1.85
CA TYR A 199 -1.09 9.45 0.55
C TYR A 199 -0.97 8.02 0.03
N THR A 200 -0.87 7.02 0.93
CA THR A 200 -0.80 5.61 0.53
C THR A 200 -2.19 5.03 0.26
N THR A 201 -3.20 5.41 1.05
CA THR A 201 -4.57 4.93 0.88
C THR A 201 -5.31 5.58 -0.28
N GLY A 202 -5.04 6.86 -0.51
CA GLY A 202 -5.59 7.66 -1.61
C GLY A 202 -4.80 7.56 -2.92
N ILE A 203 -3.69 6.82 -2.95
CA ILE A 203 -2.78 6.70 -4.12
C ILE A 203 -2.42 8.12 -4.61
N SER A 204 -1.71 8.87 -3.77
CA SER A 204 -1.44 10.29 -4.02
C SER A 204 0.03 10.65 -3.83
N LYS A 205 0.52 11.52 -4.71
CA LYS A 205 1.86 12.14 -4.64
C LYS A 205 1.93 13.34 -3.68
N ILE A 206 0.78 13.87 -3.27
CA ILE A 206 0.64 15.01 -2.36
C ILE A 206 -0.26 14.66 -1.18
N ASP A 207 -0.07 15.35 -0.06
CA ASP A 207 -0.98 15.32 1.07
C ASP A 207 -1.36 16.75 1.45
N PRO A 208 -2.51 17.26 0.96
CA PRO A 208 -2.99 18.60 1.30
C PRO A 208 -3.62 18.67 2.70
N PHE A 209 -3.85 17.52 3.35
CA PHE A 209 -4.62 17.43 4.60
C PHE A 209 -3.75 17.42 5.87
N VAL A 210 -2.43 17.60 5.71
CA VAL A 210 -1.46 17.68 6.82
C VAL A 210 -1.82 18.82 7.80
N ASP A 211 -2.28 19.97 7.28
CA ASP A 211 -2.82 21.06 8.09
C ASP A 211 -4.20 21.45 7.58
N LEU A 212 -5.24 20.85 8.18
CA LEU A 212 -6.64 21.17 7.86
C LEU A 212 -6.99 22.64 8.03
N LYS A 213 -6.25 23.43 8.83
CA LYS A 213 -6.54 24.86 8.95
C LYS A 213 -6.20 25.61 7.66
N ALA A 214 -5.19 25.13 6.93
CA ALA A 214 -4.70 25.75 5.71
C ALA A 214 -5.56 25.43 4.47
N VAL A 215 -6.58 24.58 4.61
CA VAL A 215 -7.47 24.16 3.52
C VAL A 215 -8.93 24.34 3.91
N ASN A 216 -9.74 24.83 2.98
CA ASN A 216 -11.19 24.73 3.04
C ASN A 216 -11.57 23.43 2.33
N LEU A 217 -12.32 22.57 3.00
CA LEU A 217 -12.80 21.30 2.44
C LEU A 217 -14.19 21.53 1.85
N GLU A 218 -14.44 20.97 0.67
CA GLU A 218 -15.79 20.87 0.11
C GLU A 218 -16.28 19.43 0.24
N TYR A 219 -17.53 19.28 0.62
CA TYR A 219 -18.14 18.00 0.98
C TYR A 219 -19.18 17.61 -0.07
N LEU A 220 -19.31 16.30 -0.26
CA LEU A 220 -20.26 15.72 -1.18
C LEU A 220 -21.69 15.84 -0.61
N ASP A 221 -22.58 16.42 -1.40
CA ASP A 221 -23.98 16.59 -1.04
C ASP A 221 -24.64 15.24 -0.68
N GLY A 222 -25.38 15.22 0.44
CA GLY A 222 -26.08 14.02 0.93
C GLY A 222 -25.26 13.10 1.82
N TYR A 223 -23.98 13.39 2.07
CA TYR A 223 -23.09 12.58 2.92
C TYR A 223 -22.45 13.34 4.07
N GLU A 224 -23.18 14.35 4.58
CA GLU A 224 -22.77 15.17 5.72
C GLU A 224 -21.38 15.79 5.47
N ASP A 225 -20.70 16.27 6.52
CA ASP A 225 -19.32 16.75 6.43
C ASP A 225 -18.30 15.61 6.54
N ILE A 226 -18.63 14.43 6.00
CA ILE A 226 -17.84 13.20 6.12
C ILE A 226 -17.12 12.83 4.83
N ILE A 227 -17.76 12.96 3.67
CA ILE A 227 -17.15 12.59 2.37
C ILE A 227 -16.86 13.84 1.58
N LEU A 228 -15.63 13.99 1.08
CA LEU A 228 -15.23 15.14 0.28
C LEU A 228 -15.71 15.00 -1.16
N ASP A 229 -16.03 16.12 -1.80
CA ASP A 229 -16.42 16.15 -3.21
C ASP A 229 -15.20 15.81 -4.11
N PRO A 230 -15.22 14.71 -4.88
CA PRO A 230 -14.11 14.31 -5.74
C PRO A 230 -13.78 15.32 -6.85
N THR A 231 -14.72 16.20 -7.21
CA THR A 231 -14.54 17.25 -8.23
C THR A 231 -13.92 18.53 -7.68
N ARG A 232 -14.08 18.78 -6.37
CA ARG A 232 -13.60 20.00 -5.69
C ARG A 232 -13.07 19.70 -4.29
N LEU A 233 -11.95 18.99 -4.24
CA LEU A 233 -11.44 18.43 -2.99
C LEU A 233 -11.10 19.48 -1.91
N PHE A 234 -10.49 20.59 -2.29
CA PHE A 234 -10.10 21.66 -1.35
C PHE A 234 -9.79 22.99 -2.04
N SER A 235 -9.92 24.08 -1.29
CA SER A 235 -9.44 25.42 -1.64
C SER A 235 -8.44 25.90 -0.58
N ARG A 236 -7.30 26.47 -0.98
CA ARG A 236 -6.27 26.93 -0.03
C ARG A 236 -6.73 28.19 0.70
N LYS A 237 -6.58 28.21 2.02
CA LYS A 237 -6.82 29.40 2.85
C LYS A 237 -5.51 30.14 3.11
N GLU A 238 -5.49 31.45 2.92
CA GLU A 238 -4.38 32.28 3.39
C GLU A 238 -4.34 32.27 4.92
N GLN A 239 -3.21 31.86 5.47
CA GLN A 239 -3.01 31.71 6.91
C GLN A 239 -2.22 32.92 7.45
N PRO A 240 -2.71 33.61 8.49
CA PRO A 240 -1.87 34.54 9.23
C PRO A 240 -0.82 33.78 10.04
N ILE A 241 0.40 34.31 10.12
CA ILE A 241 1.52 33.71 10.82
C ILE A 241 1.23 33.71 12.33
N LEU A 242 0.94 32.53 12.90
CA LEU A 242 0.78 32.37 14.34
C LEU A 242 2.13 32.31 15.06
N THR A 243 2.26 33.09 16.14
CA THR A 243 3.48 33.27 16.94
C THR A 243 3.77 32.06 17.84
N LEU A 244 5.05 31.63 17.85
CA LEU A 244 5.60 30.47 18.57
C LEU A 244 5.25 30.41 20.07
N TYR A 245 4.99 31.56 20.69
CA TYR A 245 4.89 31.76 22.13
C TYR A 245 3.62 31.15 22.77
N SER A 246 2.52 31.05 22.02
CA SER A 246 1.25 30.49 22.52
C SER A 246 1.25 28.96 22.63
N LYS A 247 2.08 28.26 21.84
CA LYS A 247 2.21 26.79 21.88
C LYS A 247 3.00 26.28 23.09
N ILE A 248 3.92 27.08 23.63
CA ILE A 248 4.85 26.64 24.69
C ILE A 248 4.20 26.71 26.08
N LYS A 249 3.39 27.75 26.35
CA LYS A 249 2.78 27.97 27.68
C LYS A 249 1.68 26.96 28.02
N LEU A 250 0.98 26.43 27.02
CA LEU A 250 -0.09 25.43 27.20
C LEU A 250 0.45 24.03 27.57
N ASN A 251 1.66 23.67 27.10
CA ASN A 251 2.23 22.34 27.28
C ASN A 251 2.77 22.09 28.69
N LEU A 252 3.29 23.12 29.37
CA LEU A 252 3.95 22.95 30.67
C LEU A 252 2.93 22.68 31.80
N SER A 253 1.80 23.40 31.80
CA SER A 253 0.71 23.18 32.78
C SER A 253 0.04 21.81 32.61
N TYR A 254 -0.17 21.37 31.37
CA TYR A 254 -0.69 20.03 31.07
C TYR A 254 0.27 18.92 31.52
N PHE A 255 1.57 19.12 31.31
CA PHE A 255 2.60 18.15 31.70
C PHE A 255 2.59 17.89 33.22
N PHE A 256 2.63 18.95 34.03
CA PHE A 256 2.64 18.80 35.49
C PHE A 256 1.32 18.28 36.04
N ARG A 257 0.17 18.67 35.47
CA ARG A 257 -1.15 18.15 35.89
C ARG A 257 -1.29 16.64 35.67
N ASN A 258 -0.64 16.11 34.63
CA ASN A 258 -0.72 14.70 34.26
C ASN A 258 0.55 13.90 34.62
N LEU A 259 1.40 14.41 35.51
CA LEU A 259 2.68 13.78 35.86
C LEU A 259 2.52 12.32 36.33
N HIS A 260 1.45 12.02 37.07
CA HIS A 260 1.11 10.67 37.51
C HIS A 260 0.83 9.71 36.34
N ILE A 261 0.18 10.19 35.27
CA ILE A 261 -0.04 9.42 34.04
C ILE A 261 1.29 9.15 33.34
N PHE A 262 2.16 10.15 33.24
CA PHE A 262 3.49 9.98 32.65
C PHE A 262 4.36 9.00 33.45
N ALA A 263 4.33 9.06 34.78
CA ALA A 263 5.01 8.11 35.65
C ALA A 263 4.48 6.67 35.43
N LEU A 264 3.16 6.48 35.38
CA LEU A 264 2.54 5.18 35.07
C LEU A 264 2.97 4.67 33.69
N LEU A 265 2.91 5.53 32.67
CA LEU A 265 3.34 5.17 31.31
C LEU A 265 4.83 4.80 31.27
N THR A 266 5.68 5.46 32.06
CA THR A 266 7.12 5.16 32.11
C THR A 266 7.39 3.77 32.70
N LEU A 267 6.52 3.29 33.60
CA LEU A 267 6.58 1.93 34.13
C LEU A 267 5.96 0.89 33.17
N VAL A 268 4.80 1.20 32.61
CA VAL A 268 4.02 0.26 31.77
C VAL A 268 4.61 0.09 30.38
N ILE A 269 5.12 1.17 29.76
CA ILE A 269 5.64 1.13 28.39
C ILE A 269 6.80 0.14 28.24
N PRO A 270 7.85 0.12 29.10
CA PRO A 270 8.93 -0.86 28.96
C PRO A 270 8.43 -2.31 29.07
N ILE A 271 7.53 -2.59 30.02
CA ILE A 271 6.96 -3.93 30.21
C ILE A 271 6.13 -4.34 28.99
N GLY A 272 5.24 -3.46 28.54
CA GLY A 272 4.40 -3.70 27.36
C GLY A 272 5.22 -3.83 26.08
N THR A 273 6.29 -3.04 25.94
CA THR A 273 7.20 -3.09 24.80
C THR A 273 7.97 -4.41 24.79
N LEU A 274 8.48 -4.85 25.95
CA LEU A 274 9.15 -6.15 26.06
C LEU A 274 8.20 -7.29 25.71
N ALA A 275 6.99 -7.30 26.28
CA ALA A 275 5.97 -8.30 25.97
C ALA A 275 5.61 -8.30 24.47
N PHE A 276 5.48 -7.11 23.86
CA PHE A 276 5.19 -6.97 22.43
C PHE A 276 6.35 -7.49 21.56
N ILE A 277 7.60 -7.16 21.89
CA ILE A 277 8.77 -7.66 21.15
C ILE A 277 8.88 -9.18 21.27
N THR A 278 8.67 -9.75 22.46
CA THR A 278 8.64 -11.20 22.65
C THR A 278 7.53 -11.84 21.82
N TYR A 279 6.32 -11.27 21.86
CA TYR A 279 5.21 -11.74 21.04
C TYR A 279 5.51 -11.66 19.54
N ALA A 280 6.05 -10.53 19.06
CA ALA A 280 6.44 -10.33 17.67
C ALA A 280 7.50 -11.37 17.24
N GLY A 281 8.51 -11.63 18.07
CA GLY A 281 9.50 -12.68 17.82
C GLY A 281 8.88 -14.07 17.68
N ILE A 282 7.97 -14.44 18.59
CA ILE A 282 7.22 -15.71 18.51
C ILE A 282 6.39 -15.78 17.23
N GLN A 283 5.70 -14.69 16.86
CA GLN A 283 4.89 -14.65 15.64
C GLN A 283 5.75 -14.74 14.38
N THR A 284 6.93 -14.13 14.35
CA THR A 284 7.87 -14.25 13.23
C THR A 284 8.29 -15.70 13.03
N ILE A 285 8.68 -16.41 14.10
CA ILE A 285 9.04 -17.83 14.00
C ILE A 285 7.86 -18.68 13.51
N ARG A 286 6.67 -18.46 14.07
CA ARG A 286 5.45 -19.19 13.68
C ARG A 286 5.05 -18.91 12.22
N SER A 287 5.13 -17.66 11.79
CA SER A 287 4.85 -17.24 10.41
C SER A 287 5.85 -17.89 9.45
N SER A 288 7.15 -17.77 9.70
CA SER A 288 8.17 -18.42 8.87
C SER A 288 7.99 -19.94 8.79
N SER A 289 7.60 -20.59 9.90
CA SER A 289 7.29 -22.02 9.87
C SER A 289 6.07 -22.34 9.01
N ARG A 290 5.00 -21.53 9.06
CA ARG A 290 3.80 -21.72 8.23
C ARG A 290 4.12 -21.50 6.75
N ILE A 291 4.91 -20.48 6.43
CA ILE A 291 5.32 -20.18 5.06
C ILE A 291 6.17 -21.33 4.51
N ARG A 292 7.14 -21.82 5.27
CA ARG A 292 7.96 -22.97 4.87
C ARG A 292 7.11 -24.23 4.63
N LEU A 293 6.17 -24.53 5.54
CA LEU A 293 5.24 -25.65 5.37
C LEU A 293 4.33 -25.48 4.15
N HIS A 294 3.93 -24.24 3.89
CA HIS A 294 3.16 -23.92 2.69
C HIS A 294 4.01 -24.17 1.45
N GLU A 295 5.18 -23.55 1.32
CA GLU A 295 6.10 -23.72 0.19
C GLU A 295 6.50 -25.17 -0.08
N SER A 296 6.56 -26.02 0.96
CA SER A 296 6.83 -27.45 0.81
C SER A 296 5.60 -28.29 0.42
N GLY A 297 4.44 -27.68 0.19
CA GLY A 297 3.18 -28.37 -0.15
C GLY A 297 2.51 -29.10 1.03
N LEU A 298 2.99 -28.90 2.26
CA LEU A 298 2.51 -29.62 3.45
C LEU A 298 1.42 -28.87 4.22
N ALA A 299 1.00 -27.68 3.76
CA ALA A 299 -0.02 -26.86 4.41
C ALA A 299 -1.45 -27.05 3.85
N GLY A 300 -1.69 -28.10 3.06
CA GLY A 300 -3.01 -28.42 2.50
C GLY A 300 -3.46 -27.58 1.31
N ILE A 301 -2.63 -26.60 0.89
CA ILE A 301 -2.76 -25.86 -0.37
C ILE A 301 -1.48 -26.15 -1.15
N ASP A 302 -1.62 -26.61 -2.40
CA ASP A 302 -0.48 -26.87 -3.28
C ASP A 302 0.06 -25.55 -3.86
N PRO A 303 1.27 -25.08 -3.47
CA PRO A 303 1.82 -23.82 -3.95
C PRO A 303 2.10 -23.81 -5.44
N SER A 304 2.37 -24.98 -6.03
CA SER A 304 2.67 -25.07 -7.46
C SER A 304 1.47 -24.62 -8.30
N SER A 305 0.25 -24.86 -7.81
CA SER A 305 -0.99 -24.41 -8.45
C SER A 305 -1.19 -22.88 -8.43
N TYR A 306 -0.44 -22.15 -7.59
CA TYR A 306 -0.48 -20.69 -7.46
C TYR A 306 0.80 -19.98 -7.94
N ARG A 307 1.78 -20.75 -8.42
CA ARG A 307 3.00 -20.21 -9.04
C ARG A 307 2.82 -20.16 -10.55
N THR A 308 2.20 -19.08 -11.04
CA THR A 308 2.23 -18.77 -12.47
C THR A 308 3.59 -18.18 -12.83
N PRO A 309 4.27 -18.64 -13.90
CA PRO A 309 5.47 -17.99 -14.41
C PRO A 309 5.11 -16.55 -14.81
N PHE A 310 5.81 -15.55 -14.26
CA PHE A 310 5.53 -14.17 -14.62
C PHE A 310 5.99 -13.91 -16.07
N LEU A 311 5.32 -13.00 -16.77
CA LEU A 311 5.81 -12.53 -18.08
C LEU A 311 7.20 -11.91 -17.99
N THR A 312 7.56 -11.34 -16.83
CA THR A 312 8.93 -10.90 -16.53
C THR A 312 9.89 -12.07 -16.39
N ASP A 313 9.50 -13.17 -15.74
CA ASP A 313 10.34 -14.38 -15.65
C ASP A 313 10.54 -14.99 -17.03
N ILE A 314 9.50 -14.97 -17.89
CA ILE A 314 9.60 -15.39 -19.28
C ILE A 314 10.48 -14.42 -20.07
N ARG A 315 10.31 -13.11 -19.89
CA ARG A 315 11.12 -12.10 -20.59
C ARG A 315 12.57 -12.14 -20.17
N GLU A 316 12.86 -12.29 -18.88
CA GLU A 316 14.19 -12.44 -18.32
C GLU A 316 14.80 -13.77 -18.76
N ALA A 317 14.06 -14.89 -18.71
CA ALA A 317 14.52 -16.15 -19.27
C ALA A 317 14.76 -16.09 -20.79
N VAL A 318 13.96 -15.29 -21.52
CA VAL A 318 14.15 -15.02 -22.95
C VAL A 318 15.36 -14.11 -23.17
N GLU A 319 15.53 -13.05 -22.39
CA GLU A 319 16.70 -12.15 -22.46
C GLU A 319 17.99 -12.89 -22.08
N ASP A 320 17.97 -13.78 -21.09
CA ASP A 320 19.05 -14.69 -20.73
C ASP A 320 19.29 -15.75 -21.82
N ALA A 321 18.25 -16.34 -22.40
CA ALA A 321 18.39 -17.27 -23.52
C ALA A 321 18.99 -16.56 -24.74
N TYR A 322 18.54 -15.35 -25.07
CA TYR A 322 19.09 -14.50 -26.12
C TYR A 322 20.52 -14.08 -25.79
N GLY A 323 20.82 -13.69 -24.56
CA GLY A 323 22.17 -13.34 -24.10
C GLY A 323 23.13 -14.52 -24.20
N ASN A 324 22.69 -15.71 -23.81
CA ASN A 324 23.45 -16.96 -23.92
C ASN A 324 23.61 -17.40 -25.39
N LEU A 325 22.59 -17.25 -26.24
CA LEU A 325 22.69 -17.47 -27.69
C LEU A 325 23.61 -16.46 -28.38
N ASN A 326 23.59 -15.20 -27.95
CA ASN A 326 24.44 -14.16 -28.49
C ASN A 326 25.90 -14.37 -28.05
N ASN A 327 26.14 -14.81 -26.81
CA ASN A 327 27.47 -15.22 -26.34
C ASN A 327 27.96 -16.50 -27.04
N ALA A 328 27.07 -17.46 -27.33
CA ALA A 328 27.39 -18.65 -28.12
C ALA A 328 27.74 -18.31 -29.58
N ARG A 329 27.03 -17.36 -30.21
CA ARG A 329 27.36 -16.84 -31.55
C ARG A 329 28.63 -15.98 -31.57
N SER A 330 28.93 -15.30 -30.46
CA SER A 330 30.15 -14.49 -30.31
C SER A 330 31.42 -15.34 -30.22
N GLN A 331 31.29 -16.63 -29.87
CA GLN A 331 32.41 -17.58 -29.81
C GLN A 331 32.66 -18.34 -31.13
N GLU A 332 31.77 -18.22 -32.12
CA GLU A 332 31.89 -18.95 -33.40
C GLU A 332 32.61 -18.15 -34.52
N TYR A 333 32.95 -16.88 -34.26
CA TYR A 333 33.67 -16.00 -35.19
C TYR A 333 35.03 -15.52 -34.68
N LEU A 334 35.82 -16.38 -34.03
CA LEU A 334 37.25 -16.13 -33.87
C LEU A 334 38.05 -17.44 -33.98
N SER A 335 38.17 -17.96 -35.21
CA SER A 335 39.26 -18.89 -35.55
C SER A 335 39.91 -18.54 -36.90
N SER A 336 41.20 -18.24 -36.81
CA SER A 336 42.24 -18.20 -37.86
C SER A 336 42.03 -17.32 -39.10
N THR A 337 42.84 -16.27 -39.24
CA THR A 337 43.91 -16.20 -40.28
C THR A 337 44.87 -15.05 -39.95
N ALA A 338 46.17 -15.36 -40.01
CA ALA A 338 47.30 -14.44 -39.85
C ALA A 338 47.53 -13.58 -41.11
N GLY A 339 48.08 -12.36 -40.95
CA GLY A 339 48.64 -11.59 -42.08
C GLY A 339 48.86 -10.09 -41.86
N SER A 340 50.01 -9.74 -41.27
CA SER A 340 50.97 -8.64 -41.61
C SER A 340 50.59 -7.15 -41.73
N SER A 341 51.62 -6.34 -41.40
CA SER A 341 51.91 -4.89 -41.63
C SER A 341 51.24 -3.89 -40.67
N GLU A 342 51.97 -3.36 -39.69
CA GLU A 342 52.98 -2.26 -39.71
C GLU A 342 52.31 -0.89 -39.49
N ASP A 343 52.50 -0.27 -38.32
CA ASP A 343 53.37 0.92 -38.20
C ASP A 343 53.44 1.49 -36.76
N GLU A 344 54.63 1.97 -36.44
CA GLU A 344 55.12 2.47 -35.16
C GLU A 344 54.61 3.88 -34.79
N SER A 345 54.60 4.22 -33.49
CA SER A 345 55.51 5.28 -32.97
C SER A 345 55.39 5.54 -31.45
N SER A 346 56.54 5.32 -30.80
CA SER A 346 57.19 6.01 -29.67
C SER A 346 56.47 6.26 -28.33
N ALA A 347 56.83 5.32 -27.44
CA ALA A 347 57.16 5.31 -26.02
C ALA A 347 57.46 6.57 -25.16
N SER A 348 57.33 6.28 -23.84
CA SER A 348 58.04 6.76 -22.64
C SER A 348 57.32 7.86 -21.82
N GLY A 349 57.27 7.83 -20.49
CA GLY A 349 57.79 6.92 -19.46
C GLY A 349 57.30 7.43 -18.08
N ARG A 350 57.01 6.50 -17.15
CA ARG A 350 56.58 6.74 -15.75
C ARG A 350 57.74 7.28 -14.86
N PRO A 351 57.59 7.30 -13.51
CA PRO A 351 56.87 8.22 -12.63
C PRO A 351 57.86 8.87 -11.61
N LEU A 352 57.42 9.65 -10.60
CA LEU A 352 57.90 9.55 -9.21
C LEU A 352 57.28 10.57 -8.24
N LEU A 353 57.18 10.10 -6.99
CA LEU A 353 56.70 10.73 -5.76
C LEU A 353 57.44 12.02 -5.36
N GLY A 354 56.72 12.89 -4.63
CA GLY A 354 57.31 13.93 -3.77
C GLY A 354 56.25 14.68 -2.96
N ASN A 355 56.09 14.30 -1.68
CA ASN A 355 55.32 15.03 -0.66
C ASN A 355 55.99 16.39 -0.36
N ALA A 356 55.19 17.44 -0.14
CA ALA A 356 55.16 18.22 1.12
C ALA A 356 54.45 19.59 0.97
N THR A 357 53.59 19.85 1.97
CA THR A 357 53.30 21.13 2.64
C THR A 357 52.61 22.29 1.91
N ALA A 358 51.39 22.54 2.42
CA ALA A 358 50.86 23.83 2.91
C ALA A 358 50.94 25.07 2.00
N GLU A 359 49.76 25.58 1.62
CA GLU A 359 49.29 26.92 2.06
C GLU A 359 47.91 27.24 1.45
N MET A 360 46.99 27.66 2.31
CA MET A 360 45.78 28.41 1.95
C MET A 360 46.17 29.85 1.66
N PRO A 361 45.50 30.52 0.70
CA PRO A 361 45.08 31.89 0.96
C PRO A 361 43.58 32.13 0.70
N SER A 362 43.12 33.06 1.51
CA SER A 362 41.80 33.59 1.73
C SER A 362 41.17 34.37 0.57
N ARG A 363 39.83 34.25 0.50
CA ARG A 363 38.81 35.29 0.23
C ARG A 363 39.26 36.59 -0.46
N LEU A 364 38.60 36.88 -1.58
CA LEU A 364 38.13 38.24 -1.86
C LEU A 364 36.71 38.24 -2.42
N SER A 365 35.89 39.10 -1.83
CA SER A 365 34.49 39.36 -2.12
C SER A 365 34.31 40.24 -3.34
N THR A 366 33.30 39.96 -4.16
CA THR A 366 32.72 40.97 -5.05
C THR A 366 31.20 40.89 -5.00
N LYS A 367 30.60 41.89 -4.34
CA LYS A 367 29.17 42.20 -4.40
C LYS A 367 28.88 42.71 -5.81
N ALA A 368 27.98 42.05 -6.54
CA ALA A 368 27.29 42.63 -7.68
C ALA A 368 25.81 42.73 -7.30
N SER A 369 25.34 43.98 -7.26
CA SER A 369 23.95 44.37 -7.06
C SER A 369 23.38 44.63 -8.43
N THR A 370 22.33 43.90 -8.80
CA THR A 370 21.53 44.19 -9.98
C THR A 370 20.06 44.11 -9.58
N SER A 371 19.51 45.30 -9.40
CA SER A 371 18.09 45.59 -9.36
C SER A 371 17.45 45.20 -10.69
N GLY A 372 16.57 44.21 -10.67
CA GLY A 372 15.68 43.86 -11.77
C GLY A 372 14.26 43.74 -11.23
N CYS A 373 13.43 44.73 -11.54
CA CYS A 373 12.00 44.70 -11.28
C CYS A 373 11.36 43.76 -12.31
N SER A 374 10.66 42.71 -11.88
CA SER A 374 9.78 41.94 -12.75
C SER A 374 8.53 41.52 -11.98
N SER A 375 7.48 42.29 -12.25
CA SER A 375 6.08 41.87 -12.42
C SER A 375 5.69 40.50 -11.87
N THR A 376 4.81 40.60 -10.88
CA THR A 376 3.76 39.65 -10.50
C THR A 376 3.25 38.77 -11.65
N ASP A 377 3.54 37.48 -11.54
CA ASP A 377 2.62 36.40 -11.95
C ASP A 377 2.68 35.34 -10.85
N ALA A 378 1.81 35.50 -9.85
CA ALA A 378 1.64 34.54 -8.79
C ALA A 378 0.82 33.36 -9.33
N SER A 379 1.51 32.41 -9.97
CA SER A 379 1.00 31.04 -10.12
C SER A 379 0.51 30.54 -8.75
N PRO A 380 -0.65 29.87 -8.66
CA PRO A 380 -1.13 29.30 -7.41
C PRO A 380 -0.09 28.30 -6.91
N LYS A 381 0.57 28.62 -5.78
CA LYS A 381 1.62 27.80 -5.18
C LYS A 381 1.09 26.37 -4.93
N GLU A 382 1.47 25.45 -5.81
CA GLU A 382 1.09 24.04 -5.75
C GLU A 382 1.49 23.40 -4.41
N THR A 383 0.67 22.47 -3.91
CA THR A 383 0.97 21.67 -2.71
C THR A 383 2.28 20.91 -2.92
N PRO A 384 3.23 20.95 -1.97
CA PRO A 384 4.53 20.32 -2.17
C PRO A 384 4.39 18.80 -2.34
N THR A 385 5.04 18.26 -3.36
CA THR A 385 5.15 16.82 -3.60
C THR A 385 5.85 16.14 -2.42
N LEU A 386 5.30 15.00 -1.99
CA LEU A 386 5.87 14.19 -0.90
C LEU A 386 7.20 13.57 -1.32
N ALA A 387 8.10 13.37 -0.35
CA ALA A 387 9.39 12.68 -0.55
C ALA A 387 9.21 11.16 -0.62
N LEU A 388 8.46 10.69 -1.62
CA LEU A 388 8.25 9.27 -1.92
C LEU A 388 9.44 8.70 -2.71
N THR A 389 9.59 7.37 -2.71
CA THR A 389 10.62 6.70 -3.51
C THR A 389 10.25 6.67 -5.01
N ALA A 390 11.21 6.41 -5.89
CA ALA A 390 10.97 6.33 -7.33
C ALA A 390 10.00 5.19 -7.68
N GLU A 391 10.08 4.09 -6.94
CA GLU A 391 9.18 2.94 -7.04
C GLU A 391 7.76 3.37 -6.67
N GLN A 392 7.57 4.08 -5.56
CA GLN A 392 6.25 4.58 -5.14
C GLN A 392 5.64 5.55 -6.17
N PHE A 393 6.42 6.44 -6.78
CA PHE A 393 5.92 7.29 -7.88
C PHE A 393 5.49 6.47 -9.10
N THR A 394 6.20 5.39 -9.41
CA THR A 394 5.86 4.48 -10.50
C THR A 394 4.59 3.70 -10.18
N MET A 395 4.45 3.19 -8.96
CA MET A 395 3.23 2.56 -8.47
C MET A 395 2.02 3.49 -8.57
N ILE A 396 2.15 4.77 -8.18
CA ILE A 396 1.08 5.76 -8.31
C ILE A 396 0.61 5.86 -9.76
N ARG A 397 1.52 6.07 -10.71
CA ARG A 397 1.16 6.19 -12.14
C ARG A 397 0.45 4.94 -12.65
N ASN A 398 0.96 3.76 -12.31
CA ASN A 398 0.41 2.50 -12.79
C ASN A 398 -0.95 2.20 -12.17
N LEU A 399 -1.12 2.47 -10.88
CA LEU A 399 -2.40 2.28 -10.20
C LEU A 399 -3.45 3.30 -10.64
N ASP A 400 -3.06 4.55 -10.89
CA ASP A 400 -3.97 5.56 -11.43
C ASP A 400 -4.48 5.18 -12.83
N SER A 401 -3.68 4.45 -13.62
CA SER A 401 -4.11 3.94 -14.94
C SER A 401 -5.31 2.99 -14.90
N ILE A 402 -5.67 2.48 -13.72
CA ILE A 402 -6.84 1.60 -13.52
C ILE A 402 -8.15 2.40 -13.54
N GLY A 403 -8.13 3.69 -13.21
CA GLY A 403 -9.34 4.53 -13.18
C GLY A 403 -10.11 4.45 -11.86
N TRP A 404 -9.41 4.54 -10.72
CA TRP A 404 -10.04 4.55 -9.39
C TRP A 404 -10.97 5.74 -9.19
N ARG A 405 -12.18 5.47 -8.67
CA ARG A 405 -12.98 6.48 -7.99
C ARG A 405 -12.46 6.65 -6.56
N LYS A 406 -11.92 7.83 -6.26
CA LYS A 406 -11.25 8.12 -5.01
C LYS A 406 -12.15 8.93 -4.09
N TYR A 407 -12.56 8.34 -2.97
CA TYR A 407 -13.41 8.97 -1.97
C TYR A 407 -12.58 9.28 -0.72
N PHE A 408 -12.53 10.55 -0.35
CA PHE A 408 -11.74 11.02 0.78
C PHE A 408 -12.67 11.28 1.96
N VAL A 409 -12.32 10.72 3.11
CA VAL A 409 -13.20 10.61 4.28
C VAL A 409 -12.63 11.40 5.46
N HIS A 410 -13.47 12.26 6.02
CA HIS A 410 -13.18 13.06 7.21
C HIS A 410 -14.00 12.53 8.40
N ILE A 411 -13.39 11.69 9.23
CA ILE A 411 -13.95 11.26 10.52
C ILE A 411 -13.54 12.28 11.60
N HIS A 412 -14.51 12.92 12.24
CA HIS A 412 -14.31 14.00 13.22
C HIS A 412 -14.26 13.47 14.66
N LYS A 413 -15.20 12.58 15.01
CA LYS A 413 -15.41 12.15 16.40
C LYS A 413 -14.25 11.33 16.97
N LEU A 414 -13.61 10.52 16.13
CA LEU A 414 -12.61 9.56 16.56
C LEU A 414 -11.21 9.88 16.05
N ARG A 415 -10.24 9.85 16.98
CA ARG A 415 -8.80 9.88 16.66
C ARG A 415 -8.28 8.59 16.03
N HIS A 416 -9.09 7.55 15.95
CA HIS A 416 -8.76 6.25 15.37
C HIS A 416 -9.59 6.00 14.11
N SER A 417 -9.51 6.91 13.13
CA SER A 417 -10.31 6.89 11.90
C SER A 417 -10.15 5.61 11.09
N HIS A 418 -8.98 4.97 11.16
CA HIS A 418 -8.71 3.68 10.50
C HIS A 418 -9.77 2.61 10.82
N ALA A 419 -10.18 2.49 12.09
CA ALA A 419 -11.20 1.53 12.49
C ALA A 419 -12.63 2.12 12.38
N ALA A 420 -12.75 3.45 12.42
CA ALA A 420 -14.03 4.14 12.36
C ALA A 420 -14.66 4.04 10.96
N ILE A 421 -13.87 4.12 9.90
CA ILE A 421 -14.32 4.13 8.50
C ILE A 421 -15.12 2.87 8.09
N ILE A 422 -14.92 1.74 8.79
CA ILE A 422 -15.69 0.49 8.59
C ILE A 422 -16.64 0.18 9.74
N VAL A 423 -16.80 1.10 10.70
CA VAL A 423 -17.56 0.90 11.93
C VAL A 423 -17.12 -0.38 12.65
N ARG A 424 -15.85 -0.51 13.00
CA ARG A 424 -15.34 -1.78 13.58
C ARG A 424 -16.00 -2.14 14.93
N ARG A 425 -16.63 -1.19 15.63
CA ARG A 425 -17.35 -1.41 16.88
C ARG A 425 -18.72 -0.73 16.80
N ASP A 426 -19.75 -1.40 17.32
CA ASP A 426 -21.11 -0.88 17.44
C ASP A 426 -21.19 0.08 18.63
N SER A 427 -20.76 1.33 18.46
CA SER A 427 -20.86 2.39 19.48
C SER A 427 -21.06 3.76 18.85
N GLU A 428 -21.64 4.70 19.60
CA GLU A 428 -22.01 6.04 19.11
C GLU A 428 -20.84 6.81 18.47
N ASP A 429 -19.63 6.65 19.01
CA ASP A 429 -18.42 7.29 18.47
C ASP A 429 -18.08 6.86 17.03
N TYR A 430 -18.55 5.69 16.59
CA TYR A 430 -18.29 5.14 15.25
C TYR A 430 -19.38 5.51 14.22
N ASN A 431 -20.41 6.27 14.61
CA ASN A 431 -21.58 6.52 13.76
C ASN A 431 -21.25 7.23 12.44
N GLU A 432 -20.22 8.07 12.40
CA GLU A 432 -19.76 8.72 11.16
C GLU A 432 -19.30 7.70 10.10
N GLY A 433 -18.81 6.54 10.51
CA GLY A 433 -18.49 5.45 9.61
C GLY A 433 -19.70 4.89 8.87
N TYR A 434 -20.90 4.94 9.44
CA TYR A 434 -22.11 4.50 8.73
C TYR A 434 -22.45 5.41 7.54
N VAL A 435 -22.05 6.69 7.56
CA VAL A 435 -22.19 7.58 6.40
C VAL A 435 -21.31 7.11 5.24
N VAL A 436 -20.08 6.67 5.55
CA VAL A 436 -19.16 6.05 4.58
C VAL A 436 -19.73 4.76 4.03
N LEU A 437 -20.28 3.91 4.91
CA LEU A 437 -20.90 2.64 4.50
C LEU A 437 -22.15 2.86 3.63
N ARG A 438 -22.95 3.89 3.91
CA ARG A 438 -24.08 4.29 3.06
C ARG A 438 -23.61 4.69 1.67
N HIS A 439 -22.61 5.56 1.57
CA HIS A 439 -22.02 5.94 0.28
C HIS A 439 -21.44 4.74 -0.47
N PHE A 440 -20.74 3.85 0.23
CA PHE A 440 -20.25 2.61 -0.33
C PHE A 440 -21.37 1.77 -0.96
N LEU A 441 -22.52 1.65 -0.28
CA LEU A 441 -23.67 0.93 -0.83
C LEU A 441 -24.27 1.62 -2.06
N ASP A 442 -24.27 2.94 -2.12
CA ASP A 442 -24.79 3.70 -3.26
C ASP A 442 -23.85 3.59 -4.47
N GLU A 443 -22.56 3.42 -4.21
CA GLU A 443 -21.56 3.10 -5.23
C GLU A 443 -21.47 1.61 -5.59
N PHE A 444 -22.09 0.70 -4.83
CA PHE A 444 -21.99 -0.74 -5.09
C PHE A 444 -22.88 -1.16 -6.27
N LEU A 445 -22.28 -1.69 -7.34
CA LEU A 445 -23.00 -2.16 -8.51
C LEU A 445 -23.42 -3.63 -8.37
N MET A 446 -24.67 -3.96 -8.72
CA MET A 446 -25.12 -5.36 -8.82
C MET A 446 -24.94 -5.95 -10.23
N LYS A 447 -24.70 -5.10 -11.24
CA LYS A 447 -24.55 -5.43 -12.66
C LYS A 447 -23.60 -4.44 -13.33
#